data_AF-A0A6V6ZAY9-F1
#
_entry.id   AF-A0A6V6ZAY9-F1
#
_cell.length_a   1.000
_cell.length_b   1.000
_cell.length_c   1.000
_cell.angle_alpha   90.00
_cell.angle_beta   90.00
_cell.angle_gamma   90.00
#
_symmetry.space_group_name_H-M   'P 1'
#
loop_
_entity.id
_entity.type
_entity.pdbx_description
1 polymer ?
#
loop_
_entity_poly.entity_id
_entity_poly.type
_entity_poly.pdbx_seq_one_letter_code
_entity_poly.pdbx_strand_id
1 'polypeptide(L)'
;MSKVKVSQTSEAIVNLDADKVWEKLVDFGATEKFVPDLIEKVILEGNGVGALRTTYIKGGGDILERLTSINRNKLEMKFIILSPPMPVYNYEGIFQMDPKDGDKCSVKFESIYEVAIQEREEINTVIKNFQETFLSNLDK
;
A
#
# COMPACT_ATOMS: atom_id res chain seq x y z
N MET A 1 7.28 -24.44 10.03
CA MET A 1 6.47 -23.64 10.98
C MET A 1 5.09 -23.46 10.39
N SER A 2 4.03 -23.63 11.18
CA SER A 2 2.66 -23.40 10.70
C SER A 2 2.43 -21.92 10.43
N LYS A 3 1.84 -21.60 9.28
CA LYS A 3 1.46 -20.25 8.89
C LYS A 3 -0.05 -20.06 9.02
N VAL A 4 -0.48 -18.82 9.20
CA VAL A 4 -1.87 -18.40 9.18
C VAL A 4 -2.06 -17.29 8.16
N LYS A 5 -3.18 -17.32 7.44
CA LYS A 5 -3.59 -16.22 6.56
C LYS A 5 -4.25 -15.11 7.39
N VAL A 6 -3.83 -13.88 7.16
CA VAL A 6 -4.33 -12.68 7.83
C VAL A 6 -4.84 -11.70 6.76
N SER A 7 -5.91 -10.97 7.06
CA SER A 7 -6.31 -9.74 6.36
C SER A 7 -6.27 -8.62 7.39
N GLN A 8 -5.45 -7.60 7.14
CA GLN A 8 -5.27 -6.42 7.98
C GLN A 8 -5.61 -5.17 7.17
N THR A 9 -6.49 -4.35 7.72
CA THR A 9 -7.06 -3.22 6.99
C THR A 9 -7.01 -1.96 7.85
N SER A 10 -6.60 -0.87 7.23
CA SER A 10 -6.74 0.49 7.76
C SER A 10 -7.48 1.36 6.75
N GLU A 11 -8.19 2.37 7.23
CA GLU A 11 -8.94 3.32 6.41
C GLU A 11 -8.76 4.74 6.97
N ALA A 12 -8.66 5.74 6.09
CA ALA A 12 -8.61 7.14 6.47
C ALA A 12 -9.53 7.99 5.58
N ILE A 13 -10.02 9.09 6.14
CA ILE A 13 -10.63 10.17 5.36
C ILE A 13 -9.53 11.10 4.89
N VAL A 14 -9.49 11.33 3.59
CA VAL A 14 -8.59 12.29 2.94
C VAL A 14 -9.42 13.51 2.54
N ASN A 15 -8.99 14.70 2.96
CA ASN A 15 -9.69 15.97 2.71
C ASN A 15 -9.22 16.60 1.38
N LEU A 16 -9.24 15.79 0.33
CA LEU A 16 -8.93 16.18 -1.04
C LEU A 16 -9.96 15.58 -1.99
N ASP A 17 -10.07 16.19 -3.18
CA ASP A 17 -10.85 15.66 -4.29
C ASP A 17 -10.42 14.22 -4.64
N ALA A 18 -11.42 13.35 -4.87
CA ALA A 18 -11.21 11.92 -5.09
C ALA A 18 -10.39 11.64 -6.35
N ASP A 19 -10.54 12.43 -7.42
CA ASP A 19 -9.76 12.23 -8.64
C ASP A 19 -8.29 12.56 -8.38
N LYS A 20 -7.98 13.64 -7.64
CA LYS A 20 -6.60 13.96 -7.26
C LYS A 20 -5.94 12.87 -6.42
N VAL A 21 -6.65 12.34 -5.43
CA VAL A 21 -6.13 11.27 -4.57
C VAL A 21 -5.95 9.98 -5.37
N TRP A 22 -6.86 9.68 -6.27
CA TRP A 22 -6.73 8.54 -7.17
C TRP A 22 -5.50 8.65 -8.06
N GLU A 23 -5.28 9.80 -8.72
CA GLU A 23 -4.09 10.01 -9.57
C GLU A 23 -2.79 9.85 -8.77
N LYS A 24 -2.74 10.31 -7.51
CA LYS A 24 -1.60 10.05 -6.61
C LYS A 24 -1.41 8.53 -6.41
N LEU A 25 -2.46 7.81 -6.01
CA LEU A 25 -2.35 6.39 -5.68
C LEU A 25 -1.94 5.52 -6.86
N VAL A 26 -2.46 5.78 -8.07
CA VAL A 26 -2.13 4.98 -9.26
C VAL A 26 -0.79 5.33 -9.90
N ASP A 27 -0.17 6.46 -9.53
CA ASP A 27 1.22 6.77 -9.88
C ASP A 27 2.18 5.90 -9.04
N PHE A 28 2.19 4.61 -9.39
CA PHE A 28 2.88 3.54 -8.67
C PHE A 28 4.38 3.81 -8.47
N GLY A 29 5.00 4.57 -9.38
CA GLY A 29 6.41 4.93 -9.35
C GLY A 29 6.75 6.22 -8.63
N ALA A 30 5.77 6.94 -8.09
CA ALA A 30 5.96 8.25 -7.44
C ALA A 30 5.56 8.24 -5.96
N THR A 31 5.53 7.07 -5.33
CA THR A 31 5.04 6.91 -3.95
C THR A 31 5.85 7.73 -2.95
N GLU A 32 7.15 7.93 -3.18
CA GLU A 32 8.02 8.80 -2.39
C GLU A 32 7.58 10.27 -2.38
N LYS A 33 6.86 10.73 -3.43
CA LYS A 33 6.41 12.12 -3.53
C LYS A 33 5.25 12.44 -2.59
N PHE A 34 4.41 11.45 -2.31
CA PHE A 34 3.21 11.64 -1.49
C PHE A 34 3.23 10.81 -0.19
N VAL A 35 4.25 9.98 0.05
CA VAL A 35 4.50 9.34 1.35
C VAL A 35 5.96 9.55 1.81
N PRO A 36 6.44 10.82 1.84
CA PRO A 36 7.85 11.10 2.10
C PRO A 36 8.28 10.76 3.52
N ASP A 37 7.35 10.64 4.48
CA ASP A 37 7.69 10.28 5.87
C ASP A 37 8.17 8.82 6.00
N LEU A 38 7.80 7.96 5.04
CA LEU A 38 8.03 6.52 5.08
C LEU A 38 9.00 6.04 4.00
N ILE A 39 8.93 6.64 2.81
CA ILE A 39 9.64 6.17 1.62
C ILE A 39 10.80 7.12 1.33
N GLU A 40 12.00 6.57 1.20
CA GLU A 40 13.20 7.30 0.83
C GLU A 40 13.31 7.47 -0.69
N LYS A 41 13.02 6.39 -1.42
CA LYS A 41 13.19 6.32 -2.87
C LYS A 41 12.31 5.23 -3.46
N VAL A 42 11.81 5.47 -4.68
CA VAL A 42 11.22 4.42 -5.53
C VAL A 42 12.04 4.30 -6.81
N ILE A 43 12.27 3.06 -7.26
CA ILE A 43 12.77 2.76 -8.60
C ILE A 43 11.66 2.02 -9.33
N LEU A 44 11.18 2.56 -10.44
CA LEU A 44 10.16 1.95 -11.28
C LEU A 44 10.80 1.28 -12.50
N GLU A 45 10.36 0.06 -12.80
CA GLU A 45 10.70 -0.68 -14.00
C GLU A 45 9.41 -1.10 -14.74
N GLY A 46 9.29 -0.69 -16.00
CA GLY A 46 8.09 -0.90 -16.80
C GLY A 46 7.01 0.17 -16.57
N ASN A 47 5.84 -0.04 -17.17
CA ASN A 47 4.71 0.90 -17.13
C ASN A 47 3.39 0.14 -16.98
N GLY A 48 2.43 0.73 -16.26
CA GLY A 48 1.08 0.18 -16.09
C GLY A 48 1.07 -1.17 -15.35
N VAL A 49 -0.01 -1.93 -15.52
CA VAL A 49 -0.15 -3.27 -14.91
C VAL A 49 1.00 -4.18 -15.38
N GLY A 50 1.67 -4.80 -14.42
CA GLY A 50 2.89 -5.59 -14.64
C GLY A 50 4.18 -4.86 -14.30
N ALA A 51 4.16 -3.53 -14.15
CA ALA A 51 5.32 -2.76 -13.70
C ALA A 51 5.80 -3.23 -12.32
N LEU A 52 7.12 -3.15 -12.13
CA LEU A 52 7.78 -3.44 -10.87
C LEU A 52 8.22 -2.13 -10.23
N ARG A 53 8.07 -2.01 -8.91
CA ARG A 53 8.73 -0.95 -8.15
C ARG A 53 9.56 -1.55 -7.04
N THR A 54 10.74 -0.99 -6.83
CA THR A 54 11.55 -1.20 -5.64
C THR A 54 11.41 0.02 -4.74
N THR A 55 10.75 -0.17 -3.60
CA THR A 55 10.49 0.87 -2.60
C THR A 55 11.53 0.77 -1.49
N TYR A 56 12.37 1.79 -1.33
CA TYR A 56 13.34 1.89 -0.24
C TYR A 56 12.69 2.61 0.95
N ILE A 57 12.65 1.95 2.10
CA ILE A 57 12.01 2.47 3.32
C ILE A 57 13.02 3.29 4.12
N LYS A 58 12.59 4.44 4.63
CA LYS A 58 13.39 5.22 5.57
C LYS A 58 13.71 4.39 6.81
N GLY A 59 14.99 4.35 7.18
CA GLY A 59 15.46 3.53 8.30
C GLY A 59 15.90 2.11 7.90
N GLY A 60 15.75 1.74 6.61
CA GLY A 60 16.31 0.52 6.04
C GLY A 60 15.26 -0.47 5.55
N GLY A 61 15.72 -1.42 4.74
CA GLY A 61 14.89 -2.39 4.04
C GLY A 61 14.36 -1.85 2.71
N ASP A 62 14.10 -2.78 1.80
CA ASP A 62 13.48 -2.53 0.51
C ASP A 62 12.36 -3.52 0.26
N ILE A 63 11.40 -3.10 -0.57
CA ILE A 63 10.27 -3.92 -0.98
C ILE A 63 10.25 -3.97 -2.51
N LEU A 64 10.30 -5.18 -3.08
CA LEU A 64 10.02 -5.37 -4.50
C LEU A 64 8.54 -5.70 -4.68
N GLU A 65 7.82 -4.84 -5.40
CA GLU A 65 6.38 -4.94 -5.62
C GLU A 65 6.05 -5.02 -7.11
N ARG A 66 4.97 -5.71 -7.46
CA ARG A 66 4.41 -5.75 -8.82
C ARG A 66 2.99 -5.22 -8.82
N LEU A 67 2.71 -4.25 -9.68
CA LEU A 67 1.35 -3.77 -9.93
C LEU A 67 0.54 -4.85 -10.67
N THR A 68 -0.57 -5.32 -10.10
CA THR A 68 -1.37 -6.42 -10.66
C THR A 68 -2.70 -5.97 -11.21
N SER A 69 -3.25 -4.86 -10.74
CA SER A 69 -4.52 -4.33 -11.24
C SER A 69 -4.66 -2.83 -10.98
N ILE A 70 -5.25 -2.12 -11.94
CA ILE A 70 -5.82 -0.78 -11.77
C ILE A 70 -7.22 -0.83 -12.37
N ASN A 71 -8.24 -0.51 -11.58
CA ASN A 71 -9.62 -0.48 -12.02
C ASN A 71 -10.27 0.86 -11.64
N ARG A 72 -10.32 1.80 -12.60
CA ARG A 72 -10.91 3.13 -12.37
C ARG A 72 -12.39 3.07 -12.02
N ASN A 73 -13.15 2.17 -12.63
CA ASN A 73 -14.60 2.06 -12.38
C ASN A 73 -14.91 1.64 -10.94
N LYS A 74 -14.01 0.87 -10.33
CA LYS A 74 -14.11 0.45 -8.92
C LYS A 74 -13.28 1.31 -7.98
N LEU A 75 -12.48 2.26 -8.48
CA LEU A 75 -11.45 2.95 -7.70
C LEU A 75 -10.61 1.98 -6.86
N GLU A 76 -10.17 0.89 -7.50
CA GLU A 76 -9.43 -0.21 -6.88
C GLU A 76 -8.08 -0.40 -7.56
N MET A 77 -7.01 -0.46 -6.78
CA MET A 77 -5.66 -0.79 -7.24
C MET A 77 -5.11 -1.96 -6.42
N LYS A 78 -4.44 -2.91 -7.08
CA LYS A 78 -3.84 -4.07 -6.43
C LYS A 78 -2.39 -4.25 -6.83
N PHE A 79 -1.60 -4.75 -5.89
CA PHE A 79 -0.21 -5.13 -6.12
C PHE A 79 0.13 -6.33 -5.24
N ILE A 80 1.24 -6.99 -5.59
CA ILE A 80 1.81 -8.06 -4.76
C ILE A 80 3.22 -7.68 -4.35
N ILE A 81 3.67 -8.19 -3.20
CA ILE A 81 5.08 -8.10 -2.81
C ILE A 81 5.80 -9.37 -3.26
N LEU A 82 6.83 -9.20 -4.07
CA LEU A 82 7.72 -10.26 -4.55
C LEU A 82 8.89 -10.49 -3.58
N SER A 83 9.39 -9.42 -2.96
CA SER A 83 10.47 -9.47 -1.95
C SER A 83 10.10 -8.57 -0.77
N PRO A 84 9.59 -9.13 0.34
CA PRO A 84 9.24 -8.36 1.53
C PRO A 84 10.44 -8.12 2.44
N PRO A 85 10.45 -7.03 3.23
CA PRO A 85 11.51 -6.72 4.19
C PRO A 85 11.35 -7.48 5.52
N MET A 86 10.31 -8.30 5.65
CA MET A 86 9.89 -8.99 6.88
C MET A 86 9.25 -10.35 6.52
N PRO A 87 9.09 -11.30 7.47
CA PRO A 87 8.68 -12.68 7.18
C PRO A 87 7.18 -12.86 6.88
N VAL A 88 6.70 -12.15 5.86
CA VAL A 88 5.37 -12.33 5.27
C VAL A 88 5.46 -13.07 3.94
N TYR A 89 4.39 -13.77 3.57
CA TYR A 89 4.34 -14.58 2.35
C TYR A 89 3.03 -14.35 1.61
N ASN A 90 3.03 -14.56 0.30
CA ASN A 90 1.83 -14.46 -0.56
C ASN A 90 1.07 -13.13 -0.33
N TYR A 91 1.81 -12.04 -0.18
CA TYR A 91 1.24 -10.74 0.16
C TYR A 91 0.54 -10.12 -1.05
N GLU A 92 -0.71 -9.72 -0.86
CA GLU A 92 -1.51 -8.89 -1.77
C GLU A 92 -1.91 -7.60 -1.03
N GLY A 93 -1.60 -6.46 -1.65
CA GLY A 93 -2.03 -5.15 -1.19
C GLY A 93 -3.16 -4.63 -2.08
N ILE A 94 -4.20 -4.09 -1.45
CA ILE A 94 -5.39 -3.55 -2.12
C ILE A 94 -5.66 -2.15 -1.59
N PHE A 95 -5.62 -1.18 -2.50
CA PHE A 95 -6.16 0.16 -2.26
C PHE A 95 -7.56 0.25 -2.86
N GLN A 96 -8.51 0.74 -2.07
CA GLN A 96 -9.89 0.98 -2.48
C GLN A 96 -10.27 2.39 -2.04
N MET A 97 -10.84 3.18 -2.95
CA MET A 97 -11.36 4.50 -2.59
C MET A 97 -12.87 4.59 -2.71
N ASP A 98 -13.47 5.37 -1.83
CA ASP A 98 -14.87 5.75 -1.90
C ASP A 98 -14.99 7.28 -1.84
N PRO A 99 -15.41 7.95 -2.93
CA PRO A 99 -15.71 9.38 -2.92
C PRO A 99 -16.78 9.69 -1.87
N LYS A 100 -16.63 10.82 -1.18
CA LYS A 100 -17.60 11.33 -0.20
C LYS A 100 -18.12 12.69 -0.66
N ASP A 101 -19.08 13.25 0.09
CA ASP A 101 -19.59 14.58 -0.20
C ASP A 101 -18.50 15.65 0.01
N GLY A 102 -18.46 16.64 -0.90
CA GLY A 102 -17.44 17.69 -0.93
C GLY A 102 -16.08 17.20 -1.41
N ASP A 103 -15.02 17.97 -1.14
CA ASP A 103 -13.63 17.61 -1.49
C ASP A 103 -13.06 16.59 -0.50
N LYS A 104 -13.71 15.43 -0.38
CA LYS A 104 -13.29 14.35 0.52
C LYS A 104 -13.47 12.97 -0.11
N CYS A 105 -12.59 12.04 0.25
CA CYS A 105 -12.74 10.63 -0.06
C CYS A 105 -12.29 9.77 1.13
N SER A 106 -12.80 8.54 1.25
CA SER A 106 -12.14 7.54 2.09
C SER A 106 -11.20 6.68 1.25
N VAL A 107 -10.05 6.35 1.83
CA VAL A 107 -9.06 5.45 1.23
C VAL A 107 -8.81 4.32 2.20
N LYS A 108 -9.12 3.10 1.75
CA LYS A 108 -8.89 1.86 2.48
C LYS A 108 -7.66 1.17 1.91
N PHE A 109 -6.75 0.76 2.78
CA PHE A 109 -5.60 -0.07 2.46
C PHE A 109 -5.74 -1.42 3.18
N GLU A 110 -5.97 -2.48 2.41
CA GLU A 110 -6.03 -3.86 2.88
C GLU A 110 -4.74 -4.62 2.50
N SER A 111 -4.20 -5.37 3.46
CA SER A 111 -3.06 -6.26 3.30
C SER A 111 -3.51 -7.68 3.58
N ILE A 112 -3.41 -8.57 2.59
CA ILE A 112 -3.69 -10.00 2.74
C ILE A 112 -2.38 -10.75 2.64
N TYR A 113 -2.01 -11.53 3.65
CA TYR A 113 -0.72 -12.21 3.70
C TYR A 113 -0.75 -13.45 4.58
N GLU A 114 0.28 -14.28 4.47
CA GLU A 114 0.57 -15.37 5.38
C GLU A 114 1.75 -15.02 6.28
N VAL A 115 1.70 -15.46 7.54
CA VAL A 115 2.73 -15.24 8.55
C VAL A 115 2.83 -16.45 9.48
N ALA A 116 3.99 -16.70 10.10
CA ALA A 116 4.09 -17.72 11.14
C ALA A 116 3.16 -17.37 12.32
N ILE A 117 2.46 -18.36 12.88
CA ILE A 117 1.47 -18.14 13.95
C ILE A 117 2.07 -17.35 15.13
N GLN A 118 3.33 -17.62 15.48
CA GLN A 118 4.04 -16.98 16.59
C GLN A 118 4.42 -15.51 16.34
N GLU A 119 4.52 -15.09 15.08
CA GLU A 119 4.89 -13.71 14.68
C GLU A 119 3.65 -12.86 14.36
N ARG A 120 2.45 -13.46 14.36
CA ARG A 120 1.21 -12.84 13.88
C ARG A 120 0.95 -11.47 14.51
N GLU A 121 0.98 -11.37 15.84
CA GLU A 121 0.62 -10.13 16.55
C GLU A 121 1.61 -8.99 16.25
N GLU A 122 2.90 -9.31 16.23
CA GLU A 122 3.97 -8.35 15.93
C GLU A 122 3.85 -7.85 14.49
N ILE A 123 3.79 -8.77 13.53
CA ILE A 123 3.68 -8.44 12.10
C ILE A 123 2.39 -7.66 11.80
N ASN A 124 1.28 -8.02 12.46
CA ASN A 124 0.04 -7.30 12.29
C ASN A 124 0.15 -5.84 12.77
N THR A 125 0.86 -5.62 13.89
CA THR A 125 1.14 -4.28 14.40
C THR A 125 2.02 -3.48 13.45
N VAL A 126 3.10 -4.10 12.93
CA VAL A 126 4.00 -3.47 11.95
C VAL A 126 3.23 -3.05 10.68
N ILE A 127 2.44 -3.96 10.10
CA ILE A 127 1.64 -3.68 8.90
C ILE A 127 0.61 -2.59 9.17
N LYS A 128 -0.11 -2.65 10.28
CA LYS A 128 -1.09 -1.63 10.65
C LYS A 128 -0.44 -0.24 10.75
N ASN A 129 0.69 -0.13 11.44
CA ASN A 129 1.41 1.13 11.59
C ASN A 129 1.89 1.68 10.24
N PHE A 130 2.38 0.79 9.35
CA PHE A 130 2.74 1.16 7.99
C PHE A 130 1.54 1.70 7.22
N GLN A 131 0.40 1.01 7.26
CA GLN A 131 -0.83 1.43 6.58
C GLN A 131 -1.35 2.77 7.09
N GLU A 132 -1.40 2.98 8.40
CA GLU A 132 -1.85 4.25 9.00
C GLU A 132 -0.92 5.40 8.63
N THR A 133 0.40 5.18 8.67
CA THR A 133 1.39 6.18 8.26
C THR A 133 1.24 6.53 6.79
N PHE A 134 1.12 5.51 5.92
CA PHE A 134 0.90 5.70 4.49
C PHE A 134 -0.33 6.56 4.22
N LEU A 135 -1.48 6.18 4.79
CA LEU A 135 -2.75 6.87 4.58
C LEU A 135 -2.72 8.31 5.10
N SER A 136 -2.05 8.57 6.23
CA SER A 136 -1.95 9.93 6.80
C SER A 136 -1.14 10.92 5.94
N ASN A 137 -0.35 10.41 4.98
CA ASN A 137 0.41 11.26 4.07
C ASN A 137 -0.38 11.63 2.81
N LEU A 138 -1.50 10.97 2.51
CA LEU A 138 -2.29 11.26 1.30
C LEU A 138 -2.91 12.67 1.30
N ASP A 139 -3.16 13.22 2.49
CA ASP A 139 -3.65 14.58 2.73
C ASP A 139 -2.62 15.69 2.45
N LYS A 140 -1.33 15.33 2.39
CA LYS A 140 -0.22 16.28 2.23
C LYS A 140 0.08 16.54 0.76
#